data_AF-A0A0E0USY3-F1
#
_entry.id   AF-A0A0E0USY3-F1
#
_cell.length_a   1.000
_cell.length_b   1.000
_cell.length_c   1.000
_cell.angle_alpha   90.00
_cell.angle_beta   90.00
_cell.angle_gamma   90.00
#
_symmetry.space_group_name_H-M   'P 1'
#
loop_
_entity.id
_entity.type
_entity.pdbx_description
1 polymer ?
#
loop_
_entity_poly.entity_id
_entity_poly.type
_entity_poly.pdbx_seq_one_letter_code
_entity_poly.pdbx_strand_id
1 'polypeptide(L)'
;MTKGIKIATIGGGSSYTPELIEGFIKRQDELPVRELWLVDVEAGREKLEIVGNLAKRMVEKAGVDMEVHLTLDREEALKGADFVTTQLRVGLLDARVKDERIPNSYGVVGQETNGPGGMFKGLRTIPVILDICKDMERLCPDAWLINFANPAGMVTEAVLRYSNQKKVVGLCNGPIGIERNIAETLGVDVSEIYVEFVGLNHMVFAKTVYHNGKDVTKDVVFKMTEDEAGSSLKNINATGWDKTFLRTLNMIPIDYLRYYWQTKQQLEDQARAYAEHGTRAEVVKKVEAELFELYKQEELAEKPKQLEQRGGAYYSEAACNLINSIYNDKRDIQIVNTRNNGAILDIDPDSAVETNCVITRQGPIPLASGRLPIAINGIIQEIKTFERLTAEAAVTGDYDKALLAMTINPLTPSESVAREMLDELLEAHKEYLPNFFK
;
A
#
# COMPACT_ATOMS: atom_id res chain seq x y z
N MET A 1 -9.68 27.68 -20.59
CA MET A 1 -8.70 26.63 -20.24
C MET A 1 -8.45 26.79 -18.75
N THR A 2 -8.96 25.86 -17.95
CA THR A 2 -8.84 25.87 -16.48
C THR A 2 -7.36 25.79 -16.11
N LYS A 3 -6.85 26.78 -15.37
CA LYS A 3 -5.42 26.94 -15.05
C LYS A 3 -4.96 26.04 -13.87
N GLY A 4 -5.50 24.84 -13.71
CA GLY A 4 -5.12 23.96 -12.59
C GLY A 4 -5.77 22.59 -12.65
N ILE A 5 -5.30 21.72 -11.75
CA ILE A 5 -5.59 20.29 -11.71
C ILE A 5 -6.76 20.02 -10.77
N LYS A 6 -7.66 19.12 -11.16
CA LYS A 6 -8.69 18.55 -10.30
C LYS A 6 -8.29 17.16 -9.85
N ILE A 7 -8.25 16.94 -8.53
CA ILE A 7 -7.96 15.64 -7.91
C ILE A 7 -9.17 15.18 -7.10
N ALA A 8 -9.64 13.96 -7.37
CA ALA A 8 -10.65 13.29 -6.57
C ALA A 8 -10.02 12.23 -5.66
N THR A 9 -10.26 12.31 -4.35
CA THR A 9 -9.72 11.39 -3.35
C THR A 9 -10.85 10.59 -2.71
N ILE A 10 -10.94 9.31 -3.08
CA ILE A 10 -11.96 8.38 -2.56
C ILE A 10 -11.43 7.72 -1.29
N GLY A 11 -12.18 7.85 -0.19
CA GLY A 11 -11.72 7.60 1.17
C GLY A 11 -11.15 8.87 1.83
N GLY A 12 -11.73 10.03 1.53
CA GLY A 12 -11.30 11.34 2.05
C GLY A 12 -11.36 11.45 3.58
N GLY A 13 -12.19 10.65 4.25
CA GLY A 13 -12.27 10.55 5.71
C GLY A 13 -11.18 9.71 6.37
N SER A 14 -10.11 9.33 5.65
CA SER A 14 -8.95 8.68 6.26
C SER A 14 -8.17 9.66 7.14
N SER A 15 -7.65 9.20 8.29
CA SER A 15 -6.70 10.02 9.07
C SER A 15 -5.34 10.24 8.39
N TYR A 16 -5.07 9.66 7.20
CA TYR A 16 -3.88 10.01 6.39
C TYR A 16 -4.10 11.22 5.48
N THR A 17 -5.35 11.66 5.26
CA THR A 17 -5.64 12.77 4.36
C THR A 17 -4.84 14.04 4.69
N PRO A 18 -4.64 14.45 5.96
CA PRO A 18 -3.79 15.61 6.26
C PRO A 18 -2.37 15.52 5.70
N GLU A 19 -1.78 14.32 5.65
CA GLU A 19 -0.46 14.10 5.02
C GLU A 19 -0.51 14.30 3.50
N LEU A 20 -1.62 13.91 2.86
CA LEU A 20 -1.84 14.14 1.42
C LEU A 20 -1.99 15.64 1.12
N ILE A 21 -2.78 16.36 1.93
CA ILE A 21 -2.94 17.81 1.83
C ILE A 21 -1.59 18.52 1.97
N GLU A 22 -0.82 18.18 3.01
CA GLU A 22 0.52 18.72 3.22
C GLU A 22 1.42 18.48 2.00
N GLY A 23 1.34 17.29 1.40
CA GLY A 23 2.10 16.93 0.21
C GLY A 23 1.77 17.79 -1.01
N PHE A 24 0.50 18.12 -1.23
CA PHE A 24 0.08 19.01 -2.31
C PHE A 24 0.44 20.48 -2.04
N ILE A 25 0.22 20.96 -0.82
CA ILE A 25 0.63 22.32 -0.41
C ILE A 25 2.12 22.55 -0.69
N LYS A 26 2.98 21.60 -0.30
CA LYS A 26 4.44 21.69 -0.51
C LYS A 26 4.86 21.72 -1.98
N ARG A 27 3.98 21.34 -2.91
CA ARG A 27 4.27 21.20 -4.34
C ARG A 27 3.45 22.17 -5.20
N GLN A 28 2.71 23.11 -4.61
CA GLN A 28 1.76 23.95 -5.35
C GLN A 28 2.40 24.74 -6.50
N ASP A 29 3.68 25.14 -6.36
CA ASP A 29 4.43 25.85 -7.40
C ASP A 29 4.71 25.00 -8.65
N GLU A 30 4.83 23.68 -8.50
CA GLU A 30 5.10 22.73 -9.59
C GLU A 30 3.84 21.97 -10.04
N LEU A 31 2.91 21.77 -9.12
CA LEU A 31 1.69 20.98 -9.30
C LEU A 31 0.51 21.85 -8.85
N PRO A 32 -0.12 22.62 -9.76
CA PRO A 32 -1.15 23.59 -9.43
C PRO A 32 -2.50 22.90 -9.17
N VAL A 33 -2.63 22.22 -8.02
CA VAL A 33 -3.89 21.59 -7.60
C VAL A 33 -4.87 22.69 -7.26
N ARG A 34 -5.91 22.85 -8.10
CA ARG A 34 -6.90 23.93 -7.96
C ARG A 34 -8.17 23.46 -7.27
N GLU A 35 -8.53 22.21 -7.47
CA GLU A 35 -9.68 21.56 -6.84
C GLU A 35 -9.26 20.21 -6.27
N LEU A 36 -9.45 20.04 -4.96
CA LEU A 36 -9.30 18.78 -4.27
C LEU A 36 -10.66 18.33 -3.71
N TRP A 37 -11.18 17.24 -4.26
CA TRP A 37 -12.46 16.68 -3.88
C TRP A 37 -12.25 15.48 -2.96
N LEU A 38 -12.62 15.61 -1.70
CA LEU A 38 -12.59 14.54 -0.72
C LEU A 38 -13.95 13.84 -0.70
N VAL A 39 -13.94 12.55 -1.02
CA VAL A 39 -15.15 11.73 -1.14
C VAL A 39 -15.14 10.62 -0.11
N ASP A 40 -16.27 10.41 0.55
CA ASP A 40 -16.47 9.25 1.42
C ASP A 40 -17.89 8.68 1.27
N VAL A 41 -18.20 7.64 2.03
CA VAL A 41 -19.53 7.05 2.12
C VAL A 41 -20.28 7.59 3.34
N GLU A 42 -21.58 7.35 3.43
CA GLU A 42 -22.41 7.81 4.56
C GLU A 42 -21.83 7.38 5.92
N ALA A 43 -21.37 6.13 6.02
CA ALA A 43 -20.74 5.60 7.25
C ALA A 43 -19.42 6.32 7.64
N GLY A 44 -18.80 7.04 6.70
CA GLY A 44 -17.58 7.83 6.90
C GLY A 44 -17.82 9.34 6.98
N ARG A 45 -19.07 9.82 6.90
CA ARG A 45 -19.41 11.26 6.83
C ARG A 45 -18.77 12.07 7.96
N GLU A 46 -18.90 11.64 9.21
CA GLU A 46 -18.33 12.36 10.35
C GLU A 46 -16.81 12.52 10.22
N LYS A 47 -16.12 11.43 9.83
CA LYS A 47 -14.67 11.45 9.61
C LYS A 47 -14.28 12.37 8.46
N LEU A 48 -15.04 12.34 7.36
CA LEU A 48 -14.85 13.22 6.21
C LEU A 48 -14.98 14.70 6.59
N GLU A 49 -15.99 15.05 7.38
CA GLU A 49 -16.22 16.44 7.81
C GLU A 49 -15.10 16.93 8.73
N ILE A 50 -14.66 16.12 9.71
CA ILE A 50 -13.57 16.48 10.63
C ILE A 50 -12.27 16.72 9.85
N VAL A 51 -11.86 15.76 9.02
CA VAL A 51 -10.62 15.82 8.26
C VAL A 51 -10.68 16.88 7.16
N GLY A 52 -11.84 17.04 6.52
CA GLY A 52 -12.08 18.06 5.51
C GLY A 52 -12.00 19.48 6.07
N ASN A 53 -12.46 19.70 7.29
CA ASN A 53 -12.31 20.99 7.97
C ASN A 53 -10.85 21.28 8.34
N LEU A 54 -10.08 20.28 8.81
CA LEU A 54 -8.64 20.44 8.98
C LEU A 54 -7.92 20.74 7.66
N ALA A 55 -8.28 20.03 6.57
CA ALA A 55 -7.71 20.28 5.25
C ALA A 55 -7.91 21.73 4.79
N LYS A 56 -9.12 22.28 4.98
CA LYS A 56 -9.42 23.69 4.67
C LYS A 56 -8.53 24.65 5.47
N ARG A 57 -8.37 24.43 6.78
CA ARG A 57 -7.50 25.24 7.64
C ARG A 57 -6.03 25.17 7.23
N MET A 58 -5.54 23.98 6.86
CA MET A 58 -4.16 23.79 6.37
C MET A 58 -3.91 24.59 5.08
N VAL A 59 -4.85 24.55 4.14
CA VAL A 59 -4.79 25.28 2.87
C VAL A 59 -4.83 26.79 3.10
N GLU A 60 -5.75 27.27 3.94
CA GLU A 60 -5.88 28.68 4.28
C GLU A 60 -4.61 29.21 4.97
N LYS A 61 -4.07 28.49 5.96
CA LYS A 61 -2.81 28.84 6.63
C LYS A 61 -1.64 28.91 5.66
N ALA A 62 -1.60 28.03 4.66
CA ALA A 62 -0.55 28.02 3.65
C ALA A 62 -0.70 29.12 2.59
N GLY A 63 -1.89 29.73 2.47
CA GLY A 63 -2.14 30.81 1.51
C GLY A 63 -2.11 30.36 0.05
N VAL A 64 -2.42 29.09 -0.23
CA VAL A 64 -2.41 28.53 -1.60
C VAL A 64 -3.80 28.56 -2.25
N ASP A 65 -3.85 28.80 -3.57
CA ASP A 65 -5.10 28.78 -4.35
C ASP A 65 -5.55 27.33 -4.66
N MET A 66 -6.06 26.65 -3.64
CA MET A 66 -6.63 25.30 -3.72
C MET A 66 -8.01 25.26 -3.05
N GLU A 67 -9.04 24.82 -3.75
CA GLU A 67 -10.37 24.61 -3.18
C GLU A 67 -10.52 23.18 -2.67
N VAL A 68 -10.95 23.03 -1.41
CA VAL A 68 -11.25 21.72 -0.81
C VAL A 68 -12.76 21.50 -0.77
N HIS A 69 -13.24 20.54 -1.58
CA HIS A 69 -14.64 20.14 -1.70
C HIS A 69 -14.88 18.83 -0.95
N LEU A 70 -15.99 18.73 -0.21
CA LEU A 70 -16.39 17.51 0.50
C LEU A 70 -17.71 17.03 -0.09
N THR A 71 -17.80 15.76 -0.46
CA THR A 71 -19.05 15.17 -0.97
C THR A 71 -19.15 13.69 -0.61
N LEU A 72 -20.37 13.17 -0.59
CA LEU A 72 -20.64 11.73 -0.57
C LEU A 72 -21.06 11.20 -1.95
N ASP A 73 -21.28 12.10 -2.91
CA ASP A 73 -21.52 11.73 -4.30
C ASP A 73 -20.19 11.72 -5.06
N ARG A 74 -19.66 10.51 -5.28
CA ARG A 74 -18.40 10.35 -6.03
C ARG A 74 -18.54 10.80 -7.48
N GLU A 75 -19.72 10.79 -8.10
CA GLU A 75 -19.85 11.20 -9.50
C GLU A 75 -19.55 12.69 -9.67
N GLU A 76 -19.90 13.54 -8.69
CA GLU A 76 -19.55 14.98 -8.71
C GLU A 76 -18.05 15.20 -8.66
N ALA A 77 -17.37 14.46 -7.78
CA ALA A 77 -15.92 14.52 -7.64
C ALA A 77 -15.19 13.99 -8.88
N LEU A 78 -15.68 12.92 -9.50
CA LEU A 78 -15.03 12.28 -10.65
C LEU A 78 -15.15 13.09 -11.94
N LYS A 79 -16.27 13.82 -12.16
CA LYS A 79 -16.49 14.62 -13.38
C LYS A 79 -15.30 15.54 -13.68
N GLY A 80 -14.58 15.26 -14.77
CA GLY A 80 -13.45 16.05 -15.23
C GLY A 80 -12.23 16.04 -14.30
N ALA A 81 -12.09 15.07 -13.40
CA ALA A 81 -10.86 14.90 -12.63
C ALA A 81 -9.68 14.53 -13.54
N ASP A 82 -8.48 15.02 -13.21
CA ASP A 82 -7.23 14.66 -13.89
C ASP A 82 -6.55 13.46 -13.20
N PHE A 83 -6.71 13.37 -11.88
CA PHE A 83 -6.23 12.27 -11.05
C PHE A 83 -7.31 11.82 -10.08
N VAL A 84 -7.40 10.51 -9.88
CA VAL A 84 -8.25 9.88 -8.88
C VAL A 84 -7.34 9.10 -7.94
N THR A 85 -7.38 9.43 -6.65
CA THR A 85 -6.65 8.71 -5.61
C THR A 85 -7.61 7.85 -4.80
N THR A 86 -7.20 6.63 -4.43
CA THR A 86 -8.00 5.74 -3.58
C THR A 86 -7.25 5.40 -2.31
N GLN A 87 -7.82 5.74 -1.15
CA GLN A 87 -7.27 5.44 0.18
C GLN A 87 -8.38 4.92 1.12
N LEU A 88 -9.38 4.26 0.53
CA LEU A 88 -10.55 3.71 1.21
C LEU A 88 -10.24 2.40 1.96
N ARG A 89 -11.12 2.05 2.90
CA ARG A 89 -11.11 0.77 3.61
C ARG A 89 -12.53 0.23 3.74
N VAL A 90 -12.88 -0.73 2.88
CA VAL A 90 -14.20 -1.39 2.93
C VAL A 90 -14.33 -2.20 4.23
N GLY A 91 -15.36 -1.88 5.02
CA GLY A 91 -15.60 -2.45 6.36
C GLY A 91 -14.80 -1.81 7.49
N LEU A 92 -14.10 -0.70 7.22
CA LEU A 92 -13.35 0.08 8.22
C LEU A 92 -12.40 -0.78 9.08
N LEU A 93 -12.02 -0.30 10.26
CA LEU A 93 -11.11 -1.02 11.15
C LEU A 93 -11.76 -2.27 11.76
N ASP A 94 -13.09 -2.32 11.87
CA ASP A 94 -13.77 -3.48 12.46
C ASP A 94 -13.70 -4.72 11.56
N ALA A 95 -13.75 -4.54 10.23
CA ALA A 95 -13.43 -5.64 9.31
C ALA A 95 -11.95 -6.05 9.43
N ARG A 96 -11.03 -5.10 9.58
CA ARG A 96 -9.60 -5.42 9.79
C ARG A 96 -9.36 -6.20 11.09
N VAL A 97 -10.09 -5.91 12.17
CA VAL A 97 -10.02 -6.70 13.41
C VAL A 97 -10.39 -8.16 13.14
N LYS A 98 -11.41 -8.43 12.32
CA LYS A 98 -11.78 -9.78 11.90
C LYS A 98 -10.70 -10.44 11.03
N ASP A 99 -10.15 -9.70 10.08
CA ASP A 99 -9.04 -10.14 9.21
C ASP A 99 -7.80 -10.58 10.03
N GLU A 100 -7.58 -9.98 11.19
CA GLU A 100 -6.46 -10.31 12.09
C GLU A 100 -6.83 -11.40 13.11
N ARG A 101 -8.03 -11.35 13.71
CA ARG A 101 -8.42 -12.27 14.78
C ARG A 101 -8.77 -13.67 14.30
N ILE A 102 -9.53 -13.78 13.21
CA ILE A 102 -10.02 -15.07 12.73
C ILE A 102 -8.83 -15.96 12.32
N PRO A 103 -7.88 -15.53 11.46
CA PRO A 103 -6.75 -16.40 11.13
C PRO A 103 -5.90 -16.79 12.35
N ASN A 104 -5.69 -15.85 13.28
CA ASN A 104 -4.95 -16.14 14.51
C ASN A 104 -5.60 -17.25 15.36
N SER A 105 -6.93 -17.40 15.35
CA SER A 105 -7.61 -18.47 16.09
C SER A 105 -7.33 -19.86 15.51
N TYR A 106 -6.97 -19.94 14.22
CA TYR A 106 -6.54 -21.16 13.53
C TYR A 106 -5.01 -21.38 13.59
N GLY A 107 -4.27 -20.53 14.31
CA GLY A 107 -2.80 -20.57 14.31
C GLY A 107 -2.17 -20.11 13.00
N VAL A 108 -2.91 -19.33 12.20
CA VAL A 108 -2.48 -18.75 10.93
C VAL A 108 -2.24 -17.25 11.10
N VAL A 109 -1.27 -16.69 10.38
CA VAL A 109 -0.94 -15.27 10.46
C VAL A 109 -2.16 -14.41 10.10
N GLY A 110 -2.66 -13.64 11.05
CA GLY A 110 -3.69 -12.63 10.85
C GLY A 110 -3.10 -11.27 10.53
N GLN A 111 -3.19 -10.83 9.27
CA GLN A 111 -2.57 -9.58 8.81
C GLN A 111 -3.39 -8.91 7.70
N GLU A 112 -3.35 -7.58 7.65
CA GLU A 112 -4.17 -6.75 6.77
C GLU A 112 -4.02 -7.02 5.25
N THR A 113 -2.85 -7.44 4.79
CA THR A 113 -2.45 -7.53 3.37
C THR A 113 -1.79 -8.85 3.00
N ASN A 114 -1.47 -9.69 3.98
CA ASN A 114 -0.84 -10.99 3.80
C ASN A 114 -1.74 -12.09 4.33
N GLY A 115 -1.65 -13.28 3.73
CA GLY A 115 -2.42 -14.44 4.15
C GLY A 115 -3.93 -14.26 4.02
N PRO A 116 -4.72 -14.97 4.83
CA PRO A 116 -6.18 -14.96 4.78
C PRO A 116 -6.79 -13.57 5.01
N GLY A 117 -6.24 -12.79 5.94
CA GLY A 117 -6.71 -11.42 6.19
C GLY A 117 -6.51 -10.50 4.99
N GLY A 118 -5.33 -10.59 4.35
CA GLY A 118 -5.04 -9.91 3.08
C GLY A 118 -5.97 -10.31 1.95
N MET A 119 -6.26 -11.62 1.85
CA MET A 119 -7.20 -12.17 0.87
C MET A 119 -8.59 -11.52 1.03
N PHE A 120 -9.14 -11.53 2.24
CA PHE A 120 -10.48 -10.99 2.52
C PHE A 120 -10.54 -9.47 2.37
N LYS A 121 -9.46 -8.75 2.68
CA LYS A 121 -9.36 -7.33 2.34
C LYS A 121 -9.42 -7.11 0.82
N GLY A 122 -8.77 -7.97 0.04
CA GLY A 122 -8.86 -7.99 -1.43
C GLY A 122 -10.29 -8.23 -1.91
N LEU A 123 -10.95 -9.29 -1.40
CA LEU A 123 -12.33 -9.65 -1.76
C LEU A 123 -13.33 -8.51 -1.50
N ARG A 124 -13.13 -7.71 -0.45
CA ARG A 124 -13.97 -6.52 -0.16
C ARG A 124 -13.62 -5.31 -1.03
N THR A 125 -12.33 -5.08 -1.29
CA THR A 125 -11.84 -3.85 -1.93
C THR A 125 -11.97 -3.88 -3.45
N ILE A 126 -11.65 -5.02 -4.09
CA ILE A 126 -11.59 -5.12 -5.56
C ILE A 126 -12.92 -4.76 -6.23
N PRO A 127 -14.10 -5.26 -5.77
CA PRO A 127 -15.38 -4.89 -6.38
C PRO A 127 -15.61 -3.37 -6.39
N VAL A 128 -15.30 -2.69 -5.28
CA VAL A 128 -15.46 -1.24 -5.15
C VAL A 128 -14.51 -0.48 -6.08
N ILE A 129 -13.25 -0.92 -6.20
CA ILE A 129 -12.28 -0.31 -7.11
C ILE A 129 -12.71 -0.48 -8.58
N LEU A 130 -13.24 -1.64 -8.95
CA LEU A 130 -13.74 -1.86 -10.30
C LEU A 130 -14.97 -1.00 -10.62
N ASP A 131 -15.85 -0.75 -9.65
CA ASP A 131 -16.96 0.19 -9.83
C ASP A 131 -16.47 1.64 -9.98
N ILE A 132 -15.44 2.04 -9.24
CA ILE A 132 -14.76 3.33 -9.43
C ILE A 132 -14.17 3.43 -10.85
N CYS A 133 -13.52 2.37 -11.35
CA CYS A 133 -12.98 2.35 -12.71
C CYS A 133 -14.07 2.55 -13.77
N LYS A 134 -15.25 1.91 -13.62
CA LYS A 134 -16.40 2.11 -14.53
C LYS A 134 -16.88 3.56 -14.54
N ASP A 135 -16.93 4.20 -13.37
CA ASP A 135 -17.31 5.61 -13.28
C ASP A 135 -16.24 6.54 -13.88
N MET A 136 -14.96 6.23 -13.68
CA MET A 136 -13.86 6.96 -14.31
C MET A 136 -13.92 6.88 -15.83
N GLU A 137 -14.18 5.69 -16.40
CA GLU A 137 -14.36 5.49 -17.84
C GLU A 137 -15.45 6.41 -18.42
N ARG A 138 -16.49 6.72 -17.64
CA ARG A 138 -17.62 7.57 -18.06
C ARG A 138 -17.39 9.06 -17.79
N LEU A 139 -16.79 9.41 -16.65
CA LEU A 139 -16.80 10.78 -16.11
C LEU A 139 -15.45 11.50 -16.24
N CYS A 140 -14.35 10.74 -16.31
CA CYS A 140 -12.99 11.26 -16.46
C CYS A 140 -12.07 10.24 -17.16
N PRO A 141 -12.36 9.88 -18.43
CA PRO A 141 -11.65 8.81 -19.14
C PRO A 141 -10.15 9.04 -19.33
N ASP A 142 -9.70 10.29 -19.20
CA ASP A 142 -8.29 10.66 -19.29
C ASP A 142 -7.54 10.63 -17.96
N ALA A 143 -8.24 10.45 -16.84
CA ALA A 143 -7.66 10.51 -15.51
C ALA A 143 -6.74 9.32 -15.21
N TRP A 144 -5.75 9.58 -14.36
CA TRP A 144 -4.94 8.53 -13.74
C TRP A 144 -5.59 8.04 -12.44
N LEU A 145 -5.71 6.72 -12.30
CA LEU A 145 -6.02 6.08 -11.02
C LEU A 145 -4.71 5.84 -10.26
N ILE A 146 -4.53 6.53 -9.13
CA ILE A 146 -3.40 6.38 -8.23
C ILE A 146 -3.89 5.65 -6.97
N ASN A 147 -3.65 4.35 -6.88
CA ASN A 147 -4.24 3.48 -5.87
C ASN A 147 -3.34 3.27 -4.64
N PHE A 148 -3.83 3.68 -3.47
CA PHE A 148 -3.25 3.39 -2.15
C PHE A 148 -4.04 2.35 -1.38
N ALA A 149 -5.26 2.04 -1.83
CA ALA A 149 -6.11 1.06 -1.20
C ALA A 149 -5.45 -0.31 -1.31
N ASN A 150 -5.04 -0.82 -0.15
CA ASN A 150 -4.41 -2.12 -0.03
C ASN A 150 -5.45 -3.27 -0.12
N PRO A 151 -5.06 -4.49 -0.51
CA PRO A 151 -3.71 -4.92 -0.92
C PRO A 151 -3.36 -4.41 -2.33
N ALA A 152 -2.37 -3.52 -2.45
CA ALA A 152 -2.22 -2.69 -3.65
C ALA A 152 -1.78 -3.48 -4.88
N GLY A 153 -0.93 -4.50 -4.70
CA GLY A 153 -0.52 -5.42 -5.77
C GLY A 153 -1.71 -6.17 -6.37
N MET A 154 -2.48 -6.83 -5.52
CA MET A 154 -3.70 -7.56 -5.89
C MET A 154 -4.79 -6.66 -6.49
N VAL A 155 -4.99 -5.46 -5.95
CA VAL A 155 -5.93 -4.47 -6.52
C VAL A 155 -5.47 -4.04 -7.91
N THR A 156 -4.18 -3.75 -8.10
CA THR A 156 -3.62 -3.39 -9.41
C THR A 156 -3.75 -4.55 -10.40
N GLU A 157 -3.48 -5.78 -9.97
CA GLU A 157 -3.69 -7.00 -10.78
C GLU A 157 -5.15 -7.11 -11.25
N ALA A 158 -6.12 -6.85 -10.36
CA ALA A 158 -7.53 -6.92 -10.69
C ALA A 158 -7.94 -5.82 -11.69
N VAL A 159 -7.47 -4.58 -11.51
CA VAL A 159 -7.74 -3.48 -12.45
C VAL A 159 -7.17 -3.79 -13.83
N LEU A 160 -5.93 -4.28 -13.91
CA LEU A 160 -5.29 -4.63 -15.20
C LEU A 160 -6.02 -5.74 -15.95
N ARG A 161 -6.61 -6.71 -15.24
CA ARG A 161 -7.26 -7.88 -15.85
C ARG A 161 -8.76 -7.72 -16.10
N TYR A 162 -9.46 -6.97 -15.26
CA TYR A 162 -10.93 -6.97 -15.20
C TYR A 162 -11.55 -5.57 -15.37
N SER A 163 -10.79 -4.56 -15.79
CA SER A 163 -11.30 -3.23 -16.15
C SER A 163 -10.69 -2.74 -17.47
N ASN A 164 -11.23 -1.67 -18.07
CA ASN A 164 -10.58 -1.00 -19.19
C ASN A 164 -9.65 0.14 -18.76
N GLN A 165 -9.47 0.35 -17.44
CA GLN A 165 -8.64 1.41 -16.89
C GLN A 165 -7.16 1.09 -17.09
N LYS A 166 -6.57 1.61 -18.16
CA LYS A 166 -5.14 1.43 -18.49
C LYS A 166 -4.22 2.38 -17.72
N LYS A 167 -4.74 3.55 -17.31
CA LYS A 167 -4.01 4.55 -16.54
C LYS A 167 -4.17 4.27 -15.05
N VAL A 168 -3.47 3.25 -14.57
CA VAL A 168 -3.47 2.83 -13.16
C VAL A 168 -2.04 2.68 -12.65
N VAL A 169 -1.80 3.15 -11.43
CA VAL A 169 -0.56 2.92 -10.68
C VAL A 169 -0.92 2.60 -9.24
N GLY A 170 -0.40 1.49 -8.69
CA GLY A 170 -0.51 1.20 -7.27
C GLY A 170 0.72 1.69 -6.51
N LEU A 171 0.53 2.23 -5.31
CA LEU A 171 1.62 2.77 -4.50
C LEU A 171 1.80 2.04 -3.17
N CYS A 172 3.05 1.93 -2.77
CA CYS A 172 3.49 1.41 -1.48
C CYS A 172 4.57 2.34 -0.90
N ASN A 173 4.58 2.49 0.42
CA ASN A 173 5.63 3.22 1.11
C ASN A 173 6.84 2.34 1.50
N GLY A 174 6.73 1.02 1.33
CA GLY A 174 7.76 0.04 1.71
C GLY A 174 9.13 0.31 1.08
N PRO A 175 9.23 0.45 -0.25
CA PRO A 175 10.50 0.78 -0.92
C PRO A 175 11.17 2.05 -0.40
N ILE A 176 10.39 3.12 -0.14
CA ILE A 176 10.90 4.38 0.42
C ILE A 176 11.54 4.15 1.80
N GLY A 177 10.90 3.32 2.64
CA GLY A 177 11.47 2.95 3.93
C GLY A 177 12.79 2.19 3.80
N ILE A 178 12.89 1.28 2.82
CA ILE A 178 14.13 0.54 2.55
C ILE A 178 15.24 1.48 2.08
N GLU A 179 14.96 2.39 1.14
CA GLU A 179 15.94 3.38 0.65
C GLU A 179 16.49 4.25 1.77
N ARG A 180 15.62 4.74 2.66
CA ARG A 180 16.04 5.56 3.81
C ARG A 180 16.90 4.78 4.79
N ASN A 181 16.51 3.56 5.12
CA ASN A 181 17.32 2.70 6.00
C ASN A 181 18.70 2.39 5.39
N ILE A 182 18.78 2.19 4.07
CA ILE A 182 20.05 2.00 3.36
C ILE A 182 20.91 3.27 3.43
N ALA A 183 20.33 4.44 3.16
CA ALA A 183 21.03 5.71 3.20
C ALA A 183 21.55 6.01 4.62
N GLU A 184 20.74 5.78 5.65
CA GLU A 184 21.14 5.88 7.06
C GLU A 184 22.28 4.92 7.41
N THR A 185 22.20 3.66 6.97
CA THR A 185 23.26 2.66 7.17
C THR A 185 24.59 3.08 6.52
N LEU A 186 24.52 3.75 5.37
CA LEU A 186 25.68 4.24 4.64
C LEU A 186 26.18 5.60 5.17
N GLY A 187 25.34 6.36 5.87
CA GLY A 187 25.62 7.74 6.31
C GLY A 187 25.63 8.74 5.15
N VAL A 188 24.75 8.58 4.16
CA VAL A 188 24.67 9.39 2.93
C VAL A 188 23.24 9.90 2.72
N ASP A 189 23.05 10.85 1.80
CA ASP A 189 21.71 11.26 1.39
C ASP A 189 21.06 10.21 0.47
N VAL A 190 19.72 10.09 0.53
CA VAL A 190 18.97 9.14 -0.32
C VAL A 190 19.20 9.42 -1.82
N SER A 191 19.44 10.67 -2.21
CA SER A 191 19.73 11.03 -3.61
C SER A 191 21.09 10.55 -4.11
N GLU A 192 22.00 10.12 -3.22
CA GLU A 192 23.32 9.57 -3.58
C GLU A 192 23.27 8.07 -3.90
N ILE A 193 22.15 7.41 -3.59
CA ILE A 193 21.96 5.99 -3.82
C ILE A 193 20.96 5.72 -4.95
N TYR A 194 21.17 4.61 -5.65
CA TYR A 194 20.19 4.01 -6.53
C TYR A 194 19.99 2.56 -6.10
N VAL A 195 18.73 2.16 -5.89
CA VAL A 195 18.37 0.82 -5.46
C VAL A 195 17.54 0.15 -6.53
N GLU A 196 18.02 -0.99 -7.04
CA GLU A 196 17.26 -1.85 -7.94
C GLU A 196 16.28 -2.69 -7.10
N PHE A 197 14.99 -2.43 -7.27
CA PHE A 197 13.90 -3.17 -6.65
C PHE A 197 13.24 -4.15 -7.62
N VAL A 198 13.00 -5.36 -7.12
CA VAL A 198 12.33 -6.41 -7.88
C VAL A 198 11.38 -7.20 -6.98
N GLY A 199 10.16 -7.46 -7.48
CA GLY A 199 9.18 -8.28 -6.78
C GLY A 199 7.74 -7.81 -7.00
N LEU A 200 6.91 -7.97 -5.98
CA LEU A 200 5.50 -7.55 -5.95
C LEU A 200 5.28 -6.62 -4.74
N ASN A 201 4.12 -5.98 -4.67
CA ASN A 201 3.71 -5.23 -3.49
C ASN A 201 3.84 -6.08 -2.22
N HIS A 202 4.49 -5.54 -1.18
CA HIS A 202 4.75 -6.25 0.09
C HIS A 202 5.53 -7.59 -0.07
N MET A 203 6.17 -7.79 -1.22
CA MET A 203 6.97 -8.97 -1.58
C MET A 203 8.11 -8.51 -2.50
N VAL A 204 8.75 -7.39 -2.12
CA VAL A 204 9.78 -6.70 -2.90
C VAL A 204 11.15 -6.82 -2.23
N PHE A 205 12.19 -6.86 -3.06
CA PHE A 205 13.58 -6.96 -2.63
C PHE A 205 14.37 -5.80 -3.21
N ALA A 206 15.13 -5.11 -2.36
CA ALA A 206 16.26 -4.31 -2.82
C ALA A 206 17.38 -5.27 -3.24
N LYS A 207 17.44 -5.55 -4.54
CA LYS A 207 18.31 -6.55 -5.17
C LYS A 207 19.75 -6.06 -5.27
N THR A 208 19.94 -4.80 -5.65
CA THR A 208 21.27 -4.21 -5.81
C THR A 208 21.25 -2.75 -5.38
N VAL A 209 22.23 -2.35 -4.59
CA VAL A 209 22.41 -0.98 -4.11
C VAL A 209 23.65 -0.39 -4.76
N TYR A 210 23.47 0.73 -5.44
CA TYR A 210 24.54 1.52 -6.01
C TYR A 210 24.71 2.81 -5.22
N HIS A 211 25.94 3.15 -4.85
CA HIS A 211 26.30 4.44 -4.31
C HIS A 211 27.35 5.07 -5.23
N ASN A 212 27.05 6.23 -5.80
CA ASN A 212 27.93 6.90 -6.78
C ASN A 212 28.38 5.97 -7.94
N GLY A 213 27.44 5.15 -8.43
CA GLY A 213 27.65 4.22 -9.55
C GLY A 213 28.40 2.93 -9.21
N LYS A 214 28.78 2.71 -7.95
CA LYS A 214 29.44 1.46 -7.50
C LYS A 214 28.44 0.58 -6.77
N ASP A 215 28.41 -0.70 -7.10
CA ASP A 215 27.64 -1.70 -6.35
C ASP A 215 28.24 -1.86 -4.94
N VAL A 216 27.47 -1.47 -3.94
CA VAL A 216 27.80 -1.53 -2.51
C VAL A 216 26.87 -2.46 -1.74
N THR A 217 26.13 -3.34 -2.43
CA THR A 217 25.11 -4.21 -1.84
C THR A 217 25.65 -5.04 -0.68
N LYS A 218 26.83 -5.65 -0.88
CA LYS A 218 27.51 -6.45 0.15
C LYS A 218 27.89 -5.63 1.37
N ASP A 219 28.38 -4.40 1.16
CA ASP A 219 28.81 -3.52 2.23
C ASP A 219 27.61 -3.06 3.07
N VAL A 220 26.50 -2.72 2.41
CA VAL A 220 25.24 -2.38 3.08
C VAL A 220 24.75 -3.55 3.92
N VAL A 221 24.61 -4.74 3.33
CA VAL A 221 24.15 -5.94 4.05
C VAL A 221 25.08 -6.29 5.21
N PHE A 222 26.39 -6.13 5.03
CA PHE A 222 27.37 -6.35 6.09
C PHE A 222 27.16 -5.38 7.25
N LYS A 223 27.08 -4.07 6.98
CA LYS A 223 26.82 -3.03 8.00
C LYS A 223 25.48 -3.23 8.72
N MET A 224 24.41 -3.55 7.99
CA MET A 224 23.08 -3.85 8.57
C MET A 224 23.11 -5.07 9.51
N THR A 225 24.13 -5.92 9.42
CA THR A 225 24.27 -7.15 10.22
C THR A 225 25.46 -7.12 11.18
N GLU A 226 26.21 -6.01 11.25
CA GLU A 226 27.29 -5.85 12.23
C GLU A 226 26.72 -5.65 13.64
N ASP A 227 27.39 -6.26 14.62
CA ASP A 227 27.15 -5.94 16.03
C ASP A 227 27.89 -4.65 16.36
N GLU A 228 27.21 -3.63 16.88
CA GLU A 228 27.89 -2.46 17.41
C GLU A 228 28.86 -2.88 18.52
N ALA A 229 30.17 -2.73 18.26
CA ALA A 229 31.21 -3.05 19.23
C ALA A 229 31.08 -2.14 20.46
N GLY A 230 30.51 -2.67 21.55
CA GLY A 230 30.41 -1.96 22.84
C GLY A 230 29.01 -1.79 23.42
N SER A 231 27.94 -2.23 22.75
CA SER A 231 26.59 -2.21 23.33
C SER A 231 26.38 -3.40 24.28
N SER A 232 26.62 -3.19 25.57
CA SER A 232 26.30 -4.14 26.65
C SER A 232 24.81 -4.12 27.06
N LEU A 233 23.94 -3.56 26.21
CA LEU A 233 22.50 -3.48 26.42
C LEU A 233 21.77 -4.03 25.21
N LYS A 234 21.38 -5.31 25.26
CA LYS A 234 20.27 -5.95 24.50
C LYS A 234 19.96 -5.36 23.10
N ASN A 235 20.93 -5.30 22.18
CA ASN A 235 20.62 -5.11 20.76
C ASN A 235 20.25 -6.47 20.14
N ILE A 236 19.02 -6.89 20.41
CA ILE A 236 18.37 -8.01 19.71
C ILE A 236 18.10 -7.52 18.28
N ASN A 237 18.86 -8.01 17.29
CA ASN A 237 18.67 -7.87 15.84
C ASN A 237 18.12 -6.52 15.34
N ALA A 238 18.99 -5.55 15.02
CA ALA A 238 18.58 -4.25 14.43
C ALA A 238 17.69 -4.37 13.18
N THR A 239 17.81 -5.46 12.41
CA THR A 239 17.02 -5.74 11.20
C THR A 239 15.88 -6.74 11.41
N GLY A 240 15.82 -7.42 12.57
CA GLY A 240 14.92 -8.55 12.80
C GLY A 240 15.27 -9.86 12.05
N TRP A 241 16.25 -9.85 11.14
CA TRP A 241 16.64 -11.01 10.33
C TRP A 241 17.81 -11.79 10.93
N ASP A 242 17.92 -13.09 10.60
CA ASP A 242 19.14 -13.85 10.87
C ASP A 242 20.30 -13.28 10.03
N LYS A 243 21.42 -12.98 10.68
CA LYS A 243 22.58 -12.33 10.05
C LYS A 243 23.19 -13.18 8.95
N THR A 244 23.31 -14.49 9.17
CA THR A 244 23.91 -15.42 8.21
C THR A 244 23.02 -15.52 6.99
N PHE A 245 21.71 -15.65 7.20
CA PHE A 245 20.70 -15.63 6.16
C PHE A 245 20.79 -14.35 5.32
N LEU A 246 20.72 -13.17 5.94
CA LEU A 246 20.70 -11.90 5.20
C LEU A 246 22.00 -11.69 4.40
N ARG A 247 23.16 -12.03 4.99
CA ARG A 247 24.46 -12.00 4.29
C ARG A 247 24.52 -12.98 3.11
N THR A 248 23.92 -14.16 3.24
CA THR A 248 23.93 -15.18 2.18
C THR A 248 22.94 -14.83 1.07
N LEU A 249 21.78 -14.26 1.43
CA LEU A 249 20.81 -13.75 0.47
C LEU A 249 21.38 -12.60 -0.34
N ASN A 250 22.21 -11.75 0.29
CA ASN A 250 22.86 -10.58 -0.32
C ASN A 250 21.89 -9.67 -1.07
N MET A 251 20.68 -9.53 -0.53
CA MET A 251 19.61 -8.63 -0.94
C MET A 251 18.88 -8.20 0.33
N ILE A 252 18.19 -7.06 0.29
CA ILE A 252 17.46 -6.54 1.45
C ILE A 252 15.96 -6.80 1.22
N PRO A 253 15.36 -7.78 1.92
CA PRO A 253 13.94 -8.09 1.80
C PRO A 253 13.11 -7.04 2.51
N ILE A 254 11.93 -6.70 1.98
CA ILE A 254 10.93 -5.95 2.73
C ILE A 254 10.47 -6.71 3.97
N ASP A 255 10.17 -6.00 5.06
CA ASP A 255 9.77 -6.58 6.35
C ASP A 255 8.58 -7.54 6.29
N TYR A 256 7.68 -7.38 5.32
CA TYR A 256 6.54 -8.28 5.10
C TYR A 256 6.98 -9.73 4.81
N LEU A 257 8.19 -9.95 4.29
CA LEU A 257 8.73 -11.30 4.08
C LEU A 257 8.90 -12.09 5.38
N ARG A 258 8.95 -11.41 6.54
CA ARG A 258 9.02 -12.09 7.86
C ARG A 258 7.77 -12.93 8.14
N TYR A 259 6.61 -12.58 7.58
CA TYR A 259 5.41 -13.42 7.70
C TYR A 259 5.63 -14.82 7.09
N TYR A 260 6.48 -14.94 6.07
CA TYR A 260 6.73 -16.17 5.33
C TYR A 260 7.99 -16.91 5.78
N TRP A 261 9.05 -16.19 6.12
CA TRP A 261 10.35 -16.79 6.49
C TRP A 261 10.62 -16.82 7.99
N GLN A 262 9.81 -16.12 8.78
CA GLN A 262 9.84 -16.11 10.24
C GLN A 262 8.42 -16.31 10.82
N THR A 263 7.60 -17.11 10.13
CA THR A 263 6.16 -17.30 10.44
C THR A 263 5.93 -17.67 11.89
N LYS A 264 6.72 -18.59 12.44
CA LYS A 264 6.63 -18.99 13.84
C LYS A 264 6.83 -17.79 14.79
N GLN A 265 7.89 -17.01 14.57
CA GLN A 265 8.15 -15.82 15.39
C GLN A 265 7.03 -14.79 15.24
N GLN A 266 6.53 -14.57 14.02
CA GLN A 266 5.42 -13.65 13.79
C GLN A 266 4.14 -14.07 14.52
N LEU A 267 3.80 -15.37 14.52
CA LEU A 267 2.66 -15.90 15.27
C LEU A 267 2.84 -15.72 16.78
N GLU A 268 4.04 -16.00 17.31
CA GLU A 268 4.36 -15.78 18.73
C GLU A 268 4.26 -14.29 19.11
N ASP A 269 4.74 -13.40 18.25
CA ASP A 269 4.66 -11.95 18.44
C ASP A 269 3.21 -11.46 18.41
N GLN A 270 2.40 -11.95 17.46
CA GLN A 270 0.98 -11.63 17.35
C GLN A 270 0.18 -12.13 18.57
N ALA A 271 0.49 -13.33 19.07
CA ALA A 271 -0.14 -13.86 20.28
C ALA A 271 0.20 -13.02 21.52
N ARG A 272 1.46 -12.60 21.67
CA ARG A 272 1.87 -11.70 22.77
C ARG A 272 1.21 -10.33 22.67
N ALA A 273 1.26 -9.71 21.50
CA ALA A 273 0.63 -8.40 21.26
C ALA A 273 -0.88 -8.45 21.52
N TYR A 274 -1.55 -9.51 21.09
CA TYR A 274 -2.98 -9.71 21.35
C TYR A 274 -3.29 -9.77 22.85
N ALA A 275 -2.50 -10.51 23.63
CA ALA A 275 -2.68 -10.61 25.07
C ALA A 275 -2.42 -9.29 25.81
N GLU A 276 -1.47 -8.48 25.35
CA GLU A 276 -1.08 -7.23 26.02
C GLU A 276 -1.95 -6.04 25.61
N HIS A 277 -2.24 -5.89 24.31
CA HIS A 277 -2.79 -4.65 23.73
C HIS A 277 -3.91 -4.87 22.70
N GLY A 278 -4.19 -6.12 22.33
CA GLY A 278 -5.08 -6.49 21.24
C GLY A 278 -4.36 -6.56 19.89
N THR A 279 -5.13 -6.78 18.82
CA THR A 279 -4.59 -6.83 17.45
C THR A 279 -4.09 -5.47 16.97
N ARG A 280 -3.32 -5.42 15.87
CA ARG A 280 -2.83 -4.15 15.32
C ARG A 280 -3.98 -3.24 14.91
N ALA A 281 -5.06 -3.81 14.36
CA ALA A 281 -6.27 -3.09 14.01
C ALA A 281 -6.90 -2.38 15.23
N GLU A 282 -6.90 -3.02 16.40
CA GLU A 282 -7.45 -2.44 17.64
C GLU A 282 -6.58 -1.32 18.19
N VAL A 283 -5.25 -1.48 18.14
CA VAL A 283 -4.31 -0.40 18.49
C VAL A 283 -4.50 0.79 17.54
N VAL A 284 -4.56 0.55 16.24
CA VAL A 284 -4.79 1.59 15.24
C VAL A 284 -6.15 2.28 15.44
N LYS A 285 -7.19 1.54 15.87
CA LYS A 285 -8.51 2.12 16.16
C LYS A 285 -8.47 3.12 17.31
N LYS A 286 -7.67 2.85 18.35
CA LYS A 286 -7.45 3.79 19.47
C LYS A 286 -6.68 5.04 19.00
N VAL A 287 -5.55 4.85 18.32
CA VAL A 287 -4.74 5.95 17.77
C VAL A 287 -5.55 6.81 16.81
N GLU A 288 -6.38 6.18 15.97
CA GLU A 288 -7.24 6.91 15.04
C GLU A 288 -8.26 7.77 15.80
N ALA A 289 -8.92 7.25 16.84
CA ALA A 289 -9.84 8.03 17.65
C ALA A 289 -9.14 9.27 18.28
N GLU A 290 -7.95 9.09 18.85
CA GLU A 290 -7.15 10.20 19.41
C GLU A 290 -6.78 11.24 18.35
N LEU A 291 -6.42 10.81 17.15
CA LEU A 291 -6.13 11.70 16.02
C LEU A 291 -7.36 12.52 15.60
N PHE A 292 -8.54 11.91 15.54
CA PHE A 292 -9.76 12.62 15.17
C PHE A 292 -10.16 13.67 16.22
N GLU A 293 -9.91 13.42 17.51
CA GLU A 293 -10.08 14.46 18.53
C GLU A 293 -9.11 15.62 18.35
N LEU A 294 -7.85 15.36 17.95
CA LEU A 294 -6.90 16.42 17.58
C LEU A 294 -7.39 17.21 16.35
N TYR A 295 -7.92 16.53 15.34
CA TYR A 295 -8.40 17.18 14.11
C TYR A 295 -9.61 18.10 14.32
N LYS A 296 -10.39 17.88 15.39
CA LYS A 296 -11.51 18.75 15.78
C LYS A 296 -11.05 20.10 16.35
N GLN A 297 -9.81 20.19 16.83
CA GLN A 297 -9.25 21.43 17.39
C GLN A 297 -9.14 22.52 16.32
N GLU A 298 -9.77 23.67 16.55
CA GLU A 298 -9.86 24.78 15.57
C GLU A 298 -8.50 25.42 15.31
N GLU A 299 -7.61 25.42 16.31
CA GLU A 299 -6.26 25.92 16.22
C GLU A 299 -5.31 25.01 15.42
N LEU A 300 -5.67 23.74 15.26
CA LEU A 300 -4.86 22.80 14.48
C LEU A 300 -5.04 23.09 13.00
N ALA A 301 -3.95 23.49 12.35
CA ALA A 301 -3.89 23.80 10.93
C ALA A 301 -2.64 23.17 10.27
N GLU A 302 -2.13 22.08 10.84
CA GLU A 302 -1.02 21.30 10.30
C GLU A 302 -1.18 19.82 10.66
N LYS A 303 -0.44 18.95 9.98
CA LYS A 303 -0.43 17.51 10.26
C LYS A 303 0.18 17.25 11.65
N PRO A 304 -0.54 16.59 12.58
CA PRO A 304 0.00 16.29 13.90
C PRO A 304 1.02 15.16 13.85
N LYS A 305 2.05 15.24 14.71
CA LYS A 305 3.11 14.21 14.82
C LYS A 305 2.57 12.83 15.21
N GLN A 306 1.47 12.78 15.96
CA GLN A 306 0.82 11.52 16.35
C GLN A 306 0.44 10.64 15.15
N LEU A 307 0.29 11.21 13.95
CA LEU A 307 -0.03 10.42 12.75
C LEU A 307 1.05 9.36 12.44
N GLU A 308 2.30 9.63 12.81
CA GLU A 308 3.42 8.69 12.65
C GLU A 308 3.18 7.37 13.41
N GLN A 309 2.42 7.39 14.51
CA GLN A 309 2.11 6.21 15.33
C GLN A 309 1.07 5.28 14.67
N ARG A 310 0.29 5.79 13.72
CA ARG A 310 -0.66 4.98 12.92
C ARG A 310 0.08 3.95 12.07
N GLY A 311 1.34 4.19 11.74
CA GLY A 311 2.12 3.47 10.74
C GLY A 311 1.90 4.05 9.35
N GLY A 312 2.52 3.49 8.31
CA GLY A 312 2.28 3.96 6.93
C GLY A 312 2.82 5.37 6.62
N ALA A 313 3.88 5.81 7.29
CA ALA A 313 4.53 7.08 6.94
C ALA A 313 4.95 7.09 5.46
N TYR A 314 4.91 8.26 4.83
CA TYR A 314 5.39 8.53 3.46
C TYR A 314 4.50 8.03 2.31
N TYR A 315 3.31 7.47 2.59
CA TYR A 315 2.35 7.12 1.53
C TYR A 315 1.96 8.34 0.68
N SER A 316 1.67 9.46 1.35
CA SER A 316 1.30 10.70 0.68
C SER A 316 2.48 11.38 -0.01
N GLU A 317 3.71 11.15 0.46
CA GLU A 317 4.91 11.60 -0.24
C GLU A 317 5.08 10.87 -1.58
N ALA A 318 4.91 9.54 -1.58
CA ALA A 318 4.90 8.73 -2.80
C ALA A 318 3.79 9.19 -3.77
N ALA A 319 2.58 9.43 -3.24
CA ALA A 319 1.43 9.93 -3.98
C ALA A 319 1.74 11.21 -4.74
N CYS A 320 2.16 12.23 -3.99
CA CYS A 320 2.35 13.57 -4.52
C CYS A 320 3.56 13.62 -5.45
N ASN A 321 4.60 12.84 -5.20
CA ASN A 321 5.75 12.72 -6.11
C ASN A 321 5.35 12.05 -7.44
N LEU A 322 4.55 10.98 -7.40
CA LEU A 322 4.09 10.31 -8.61
C LEU A 322 3.21 11.23 -9.45
N ILE A 323 2.20 11.86 -8.85
CA ILE A 323 1.30 12.79 -9.53
C ILE A 323 2.08 13.96 -10.14
N ASN A 324 3.00 14.56 -9.36
CA ASN A 324 3.87 15.63 -9.84
C ASN A 324 4.71 15.19 -11.05
N SER A 325 5.24 13.98 -11.02
CA SER A 325 6.13 13.48 -12.06
C SER A 325 5.39 13.10 -13.34
N ILE A 326 4.18 12.52 -13.23
CA ILE A 326 3.28 12.32 -14.37
C ILE A 326 2.88 13.67 -14.98
N TYR A 327 2.45 14.63 -14.16
CA TYR A 327 2.00 15.93 -14.65
C TYR A 327 3.12 16.70 -15.37
N ASN A 328 4.32 16.76 -14.78
CA ASN A 328 5.45 17.53 -15.30
C ASN A 328 6.37 16.75 -16.25
N ASP A 329 6.09 15.48 -16.55
CA ASP A 329 6.99 14.60 -17.33
C ASP A 329 8.42 14.60 -16.76
N LYS A 330 8.58 14.45 -15.44
CA LYS A 330 9.88 14.58 -14.76
C LYS A 330 10.89 13.51 -15.17
N ARG A 331 10.43 12.31 -15.53
CA ARG A 331 11.27 11.16 -15.91
C ARG A 331 12.27 10.76 -14.82
N ASP A 332 11.95 11.06 -13.58
CA ASP A 332 12.60 10.50 -12.41
C ASP A 332 12.23 9.01 -12.25
N ILE A 333 13.00 8.31 -11.42
CA ILE A 333 12.79 6.90 -11.14
C ILE A 333 12.02 6.77 -9.83
N GLN A 334 10.88 6.08 -9.87
CA GLN A 334 10.09 5.77 -8.69
C GLN A 334 9.73 4.28 -8.68
N ILE A 335 9.52 3.72 -7.48
CA ILE A 335 9.12 2.33 -7.31
C ILE A 335 7.60 2.29 -7.19
N VAL A 336 6.96 1.65 -8.16
CA VAL A 336 5.49 1.63 -8.26
C VAL A 336 4.99 0.26 -8.68
N ASN A 337 3.71 -0.02 -8.39
CA ASN A 337 3.00 -1.15 -8.96
C ASN A 337 2.47 -0.78 -10.35
N THR A 338 2.96 -1.47 -11.36
CA THR A 338 2.56 -1.27 -12.75
C THR A 338 2.50 -2.62 -13.49
N ARG A 339 1.96 -2.61 -14.71
CA ARG A 339 1.99 -3.79 -15.59
C ARG A 339 3.44 -4.15 -15.93
N ASN A 340 3.79 -5.42 -15.73
CA ASN A 340 5.14 -5.92 -15.89
C ASN A 340 5.74 -5.64 -17.27
N ASN A 341 5.00 -5.90 -18.35
CA ASN A 341 5.42 -5.64 -19.73
C ASN A 341 6.83 -6.19 -20.07
N GLY A 342 7.22 -7.32 -19.47
CA GLY A 342 8.51 -7.96 -19.68
C GLY A 342 9.69 -7.38 -18.88
N ALA A 343 9.45 -6.46 -17.95
CA ALA A 343 10.50 -5.94 -17.07
C ALA A 343 11.13 -7.03 -16.19
N ILE A 344 10.28 -7.90 -15.63
CA ILE A 344 10.65 -9.12 -14.92
C ILE A 344 10.26 -10.32 -15.80
N LEU A 345 11.26 -11.01 -16.35
CA LEU A 345 11.07 -12.06 -17.37
C LEU A 345 10.37 -13.32 -16.86
N ASP A 346 10.40 -13.56 -15.54
CA ASP A 346 9.79 -14.73 -14.92
C ASP A 346 8.34 -14.49 -14.49
N ILE A 347 7.81 -13.26 -14.65
CA ILE A 347 6.42 -12.92 -14.33
C ILE A 347 5.65 -12.67 -15.63
N ASP A 348 4.38 -13.05 -15.66
CA ASP A 348 3.45 -12.77 -16.77
C ASP A 348 3.52 -11.27 -17.15
N PRO A 349 3.69 -10.91 -18.44
CA PRO A 349 3.77 -9.52 -18.87
C PRO A 349 2.51 -8.69 -18.56
N ASP A 350 1.37 -9.35 -18.32
CA ASP A 350 0.10 -8.70 -17.98
C ASP A 350 -0.12 -8.53 -16.48
N SER A 351 0.71 -9.14 -15.64
CA SER A 351 0.59 -9.03 -14.19
C SER A 351 1.19 -7.74 -13.64
N ALA A 352 0.68 -7.31 -12.49
CA ALA A 352 1.23 -6.21 -11.73
C ALA A 352 2.54 -6.63 -11.04
N VAL A 353 3.56 -5.77 -11.08
CA VAL A 353 4.84 -5.94 -10.37
C VAL A 353 5.22 -4.64 -9.69
N GLU A 354 6.00 -4.73 -8.60
CA GLU A 354 6.56 -3.56 -7.91
C GLU A 354 8.04 -3.43 -8.27
N THR A 355 8.37 -2.43 -9.09
CA THR A 355 9.73 -2.27 -9.64
C THR A 355 10.03 -0.80 -9.96
N ASN A 356 11.31 -0.49 -10.19
CA ASN A 356 11.74 0.84 -10.63
C ASN A 356 11.15 1.19 -12.00
N CYS A 357 10.53 2.35 -12.09
CA CYS A 357 9.93 2.86 -13.31
C CYS A 357 10.42 4.29 -13.57
N VAL A 358 10.69 4.61 -14.83
CA VAL A 358 10.80 6.01 -15.26
C VAL A 358 9.39 6.59 -15.35
N ILE A 359 9.11 7.65 -14.60
CA ILE A 359 7.78 8.25 -14.55
C ILE A 359 7.65 9.32 -15.64
N THR A 360 6.90 8.99 -16.69
CA THR A 360 6.58 9.91 -17.78
C THR A 360 5.15 10.40 -17.67
N ARG A 361 4.79 11.40 -18.47
CA ARG A 361 3.40 11.85 -18.62
C ARG A 361 2.48 10.79 -19.23
N GLN A 362 3.03 9.83 -19.97
CA GLN A 362 2.28 8.68 -20.48
C GLN A 362 2.16 7.55 -19.45
N GLY A 363 2.79 7.70 -18.27
CA GLY A 363 2.78 6.72 -17.19
C GLY A 363 4.15 6.15 -16.85
N PRO A 364 4.20 5.19 -15.91
CA PRO A 364 5.42 4.49 -15.55
C PRO A 364 5.91 3.60 -16.70
N ILE A 365 7.20 3.73 -17.03
CA ILE A 365 7.92 2.81 -17.92
C ILE A 365 8.79 1.91 -17.05
N PRO A 366 8.42 0.63 -16.84
CA PRO A 366 9.16 -0.26 -15.96
C PRO A 366 10.55 -0.57 -16.54
N LEU A 367 11.57 -0.50 -15.71
CA LEU A 367 12.95 -0.81 -16.07
C LEU A 367 13.17 -2.33 -16.09
N ALA A 368 13.95 -2.80 -17.06
CA ALA A 368 14.23 -4.23 -17.17
C ALA A 368 15.14 -4.71 -16.03
N SER A 369 14.62 -5.59 -15.16
CA SER A 369 15.37 -6.26 -14.09
C SER A 369 15.90 -7.64 -14.49
N GLY A 370 15.45 -8.16 -15.64
CA GLY A 370 15.84 -9.46 -16.17
C GLY A 370 15.11 -10.62 -15.47
N ARG A 371 15.86 -11.67 -15.12
CA ARG A 371 15.31 -12.83 -14.38
C ARG A 371 15.45 -12.63 -12.88
N LEU A 372 14.48 -13.15 -12.14
CA LEU A 372 14.51 -13.23 -10.69
C LEU A 372 15.63 -14.18 -10.25
N PRO A 373 16.42 -13.80 -9.22
CA PRO A 373 17.33 -14.74 -8.57
C PRO A 373 16.60 -15.99 -8.06
N ILE A 374 17.23 -17.15 -8.19
CA ILE A 374 16.67 -18.45 -7.78
C ILE A 374 16.17 -18.42 -6.33
N ALA A 375 16.90 -17.74 -5.44
CA ALA A 375 16.60 -17.64 -4.02
C ALA A 375 15.24 -16.99 -3.69
N ILE A 376 14.71 -16.14 -4.58
CA ILE A 376 13.47 -15.38 -4.35
C ILE A 376 12.35 -15.72 -5.34
N ASN A 377 12.67 -16.37 -6.46
CA ASN A 377 11.70 -16.64 -7.52
C ASN A 377 10.51 -17.48 -7.02
N GLY A 378 10.78 -18.56 -6.26
CA GLY A 378 9.74 -19.48 -5.81
C GLY A 378 8.60 -18.79 -5.04
N ILE A 379 8.93 -18.01 -4.01
CA ILE A 379 7.93 -17.31 -3.19
C ILE A 379 7.18 -16.24 -4.00
N ILE A 380 7.86 -15.54 -4.92
CA ILE A 380 7.22 -14.54 -5.79
C ILE A 380 6.18 -15.20 -6.70
N GLN A 381 6.47 -16.37 -7.27
CA GLN A 381 5.51 -17.10 -8.12
C GLN A 381 4.29 -17.56 -7.34
N GLU A 382 4.50 -18.09 -6.14
CA GLU A 382 3.41 -18.56 -5.27
C GLU A 382 2.48 -17.40 -4.88
N ILE A 383 3.04 -16.27 -4.48
CA ILE A 383 2.26 -15.08 -4.12
C ILE A 383 1.57 -14.48 -5.34
N LYS A 384 2.21 -14.41 -6.51
CA LYS A 384 1.53 -13.93 -7.72
C LYS A 384 0.36 -14.83 -8.12
N THR A 385 0.51 -16.15 -7.96
CA THR A 385 -0.57 -17.11 -8.23
C THR A 385 -1.74 -16.89 -7.25
N PHE A 386 -1.43 -16.72 -5.96
CA PHE A 386 -2.41 -16.35 -4.93
C PHE A 386 -3.14 -15.04 -5.25
N GLU A 387 -2.43 -13.98 -5.63
CA GLU A 387 -3.04 -12.68 -5.99
C GLU A 387 -4.00 -12.81 -7.17
N ARG A 388 -3.60 -13.53 -8.22
CA ARG A 388 -4.43 -13.73 -9.43
C ARG A 388 -5.71 -14.49 -9.15
N LEU A 389 -5.62 -15.60 -8.40
CA LEU A 389 -6.79 -16.40 -8.04
C LEU A 389 -7.71 -15.64 -7.08
N THR A 390 -7.14 -14.88 -6.14
CA THR A 390 -7.94 -14.04 -5.24
C THR A 390 -8.65 -12.94 -6.01
N ALA A 391 -7.97 -12.27 -6.96
CA ALA A 391 -8.59 -11.25 -7.80
C ALA A 391 -9.73 -11.84 -8.64
N GLU A 392 -9.56 -13.04 -9.20
CA GLU A 392 -10.62 -13.74 -9.91
C GLU A 392 -11.80 -14.08 -9.00
N ALA A 393 -11.55 -14.60 -7.80
CA ALA A 393 -12.58 -14.90 -6.82
C ALA A 393 -13.33 -13.62 -6.37
N ALA A 394 -12.63 -12.51 -6.19
CA ALA A 394 -13.24 -11.22 -5.84
C ALA A 394 -14.21 -10.73 -6.91
N VAL A 395 -13.89 -10.93 -8.19
CA VAL A 395 -14.73 -10.53 -9.33
C VAL A 395 -15.89 -11.49 -9.53
N THR A 396 -15.66 -12.80 -9.40
CA THR A 396 -16.65 -13.83 -9.74
C THR A 396 -17.59 -14.18 -8.59
N GLY A 397 -17.15 -13.98 -7.34
CA GLY A 397 -17.87 -14.47 -6.16
C GLY A 397 -17.86 -16.00 -6.03
N ASP A 398 -16.93 -16.66 -6.72
CA ASP A 398 -16.84 -18.12 -6.79
C ASP A 398 -16.13 -18.67 -5.53
N TYR A 399 -16.87 -19.48 -4.76
CA TYR A 399 -16.38 -20.10 -3.54
C TYR A 399 -15.19 -21.04 -3.80
N ASP A 400 -15.24 -21.87 -4.84
CA ASP A 400 -14.20 -22.87 -5.11
C ASP A 400 -12.88 -22.18 -5.50
N LYS A 401 -12.95 -21.06 -6.22
CA LYS A 401 -11.78 -20.23 -6.51
C LYS A 401 -11.23 -19.55 -5.27
N ALA A 402 -12.09 -19.05 -4.40
CA ALA A 402 -11.66 -18.49 -3.12
C ALA A 402 -10.96 -19.56 -2.25
N LEU A 403 -11.52 -20.77 -2.19
CA LEU A 403 -10.91 -21.89 -1.46
C LEU A 403 -9.56 -22.31 -2.04
N LEU A 404 -9.46 -22.38 -3.37
CA LEU A 404 -8.19 -22.67 -4.04
C LEU A 404 -7.15 -21.60 -3.69
N ALA A 405 -7.50 -20.31 -3.80
CA ALA A 405 -6.61 -19.21 -3.46
C ALA A 405 -6.15 -19.28 -1.99
N MET A 406 -7.08 -19.53 -1.06
CA MET A 406 -6.78 -19.67 0.37
C MET A 406 -5.82 -20.83 0.63
N THR A 407 -6.04 -21.97 -0.02
CA THR A 407 -5.28 -23.20 0.17
C THR A 407 -3.85 -23.08 -0.36
N ILE A 408 -3.62 -22.40 -1.48
CA ILE A 408 -2.27 -22.24 -2.05
C ILE A 408 -1.47 -21.11 -1.39
N ASN A 409 -2.07 -20.33 -0.49
CA ASN A 409 -1.33 -19.28 0.18
C ASN A 409 -0.27 -19.91 1.11
N PRO A 410 1.01 -19.49 1.06
CA PRO A 410 2.07 -20.14 1.83
C PRO A 410 1.92 -20.02 3.36
N LEU A 411 1.02 -19.16 3.84
CA LEU A 411 0.72 -19.02 5.27
C LEU A 411 -0.41 -19.95 5.73
N THR A 412 -1.13 -20.58 4.80
CA THR A 412 -2.22 -21.51 5.12
C THR A 412 -1.67 -22.94 5.23
N PRO A 413 -1.82 -23.62 6.39
CA PRO A 413 -1.09 -24.86 6.65
C PRO A 413 -1.65 -26.10 5.95
N SER A 414 -2.95 -26.11 5.61
CA SER A 414 -3.61 -27.26 4.97
C SER A 414 -4.93 -26.85 4.31
N GLU A 415 -5.45 -27.70 3.43
CA GLU A 415 -6.74 -27.53 2.74
C GLU A 415 -7.94 -27.58 3.68
N SER A 416 -7.86 -28.36 4.76
CA SER A 416 -8.94 -28.45 5.77
C SER A 416 -9.05 -27.16 6.57
N VAL A 417 -7.92 -26.64 7.07
CA VAL A 417 -7.85 -25.34 7.75
C VAL A 417 -8.27 -24.21 6.80
N ALA A 418 -7.84 -24.27 5.54
CA ALA A 418 -8.25 -23.29 4.52
C ALA A 418 -9.77 -23.21 4.38
N ARG A 419 -10.46 -24.36 4.33
CA ARG A 419 -11.92 -24.44 4.21
C ARG A 419 -12.63 -23.87 5.43
N GLU A 420 -12.30 -24.35 6.62
CA GLU A 420 -12.95 -23.91 7.86
C GLU A 420 -12.80 -22.40 8.07
N MET A 421 -11.58 -21.90 7.88
CA MET A 421 -11.28 -20.48 7.99
C MET A 421 -11.96 -19.63 6.90
N LEU A 422 -12.04 -20.14 5.66
CA LEU A 422 -12.76 -19.47 4.57
C LEU A 422 -14.25 -19.33 4.91
N ASP A 423 -14.88 -20.40 5.39
CA ASP A 423 -16.31 -20.41 5.74
C ASP A 423 -16.61 -19.39 6.85
N GLU A 424 -15.78 -19.35 7.89
CA GLU A 424 -15.92 -18.39 8.99
C GLU A 424 -15.71 -16.94 8.52
N LEU A 425 -14.67 -16.67 7.73
CA LEU A 425 -14.39 -15.34 7.20
C LEU A 425 -15.49 -14.87 6.24
N LEU A 426 -16.04 -15.75 5.39
CA LEU A 426 -17.15 -15.42 4.50
C LEU A 426 -18.37 -14.97 5.30
N GLU A 427 -18.76 -15.69 6.35
CA GLU A 427 -19.87 -15.29 7.21
C GLU A 427 -19.54 -13.98 7.97
N ALA A 428 -18.33 -13.85 8.53
CA ALA A 428 -17.91 -12.67 9.27
C ALA A 428 -17.90 -11.39 8.43
N HIS A 429 -17.71 -11.51 7.11
CA HIS A 429 -17.63 -10.42 6.15
C HIS A 429 -18.82 -10.32 5.19
N LYS A 430 -19.90 -11.08 5.42
CA LYS A 430 -21.07 -11.18 4.55
C LYS A 430 -21.62 -9.85 4.03
N GLU A 431 -21.69 -8.83 4.90
CA GLU A 431 -22.14 -7.48 4.56
C GLU A 431 -21.31 -6.81 3.44
N TYR A 432 -20.03 -7.14 3.34
CA TYR A 432 -19.08 -6.50 2.43
C TYR A 432 -18.67 -7.39 1.25
N LEU A 433 -19.34 -8.54 1.06
CA LEU A 433 -19.04 -9.52 0.03
C LEU A 433 -20.24 -9.77 -0.90
N PRO A 434 -20.77 -8.72 -1.57
CA PRO A 434 -22.00 -8.82 -2.36
C PRO A 434 -21.88 -9.81 -3.54
N ASN A 435 -20.67 -10.08 -4.03
CA ASN A 435 -20.46 -11.05 -5.10
C ASN A 435 -20.64 -12.50 -4.63
N PHE A 436 -20.35 -12.80 -3.35
CA PHE A 436 -20.50 -14.12 -2.74
C PHE A 436 -21.90 -14.33 -2.16
N PHE A 437 -22.56 -13.26 -1.72
CA PHE A 437 -23.88 -13.27 -1.10
C PHE A 437 -24.83 -12.34 -1.85
N LYS A 438 -25.52 -12.89 -2.86
CA LYS A 438 -26.47 -12.15 -3.71
C LYS A 438 -27.87 -12.07 -3.12
#